data_AF-A0AAU0VXU1-F1
#
_entry.id   AF-A0AAU0VXU1-F1
#
_cell.length_a   1.000
_cell.length_b   1.000
_cell.length_c   1.000
_cell.angle_alpha   90.00
_cell.angle_beta   90.00
_cell.angle_gamma   90.00
#
_symmetry.space_group_name_H-M   'P 1'
#
loop_
_entity.id
_entity.type
_entity.pdbx_description
1 polymer ?
#
loop_
_entity_poly.entity_id
_entity_poly.type
_entity_poly.pdbx_seq_one_letter_code
_entity_poly.pdbx_strand_id
1 'polypeptide(L)'
;MSPSQKPPALYVRIANDLRTRISAGEFASGPLPTETSLAEKYATTRVTVRKGLDVLIQEGLIYADRPRGHFVRVRRPMIYRPQQEFRKRPLSPEMDSFLTEMTELGREASQTIEVSVVPAPPIVRERLHLEKGELTAVRRRVRFLDGEPYLSNDSYFPRALVKDSDEIMNPADIARGANVVLAELGYQQVRTVREYEWGMPDPAQSARLGIPAGTPITEEVVTGYTAAGQPVRCVINCLPGDRIKMVLEDERPRLSSELTIAPATPKDLETVTGLWEQAGQWLRERGIDQWQYEPRTDRIRENIAAGECFLVHDDGIAVATITVDTHADPDFWNAEEAAEDALYVHRMVVRRDASGEELGSALLDWASTRAEAQGKRWLRLDAWRTNQGLLDYYRARGCDLVRTVTAEGRQSGALFQRPAGRTRGVGPLLKEATGEPTAPDDK
;
A
#
# COMPACT_ATOMS: atom_id res chain seq x y z
N MET A 1 -10.10 -38.29 32.17
CA MET A 1 -10.83 -38.94 31.06
C MET A 1 -11.22 -37.87 30.07
N SER A 2 -10.62 -37.90 28.87
CA SER A 2 -10.87 -36.94 27.80
C SER A 2 -12.25 -37.15 27.17
N PRO A 3 -12.95 -36.08 26.71
CA PRO A 3 -14.31 -36.19 26.21
C PRO A 3 -14.37 -37.01 24.93
N SER A 4 -15.28 -37.98 24.93
CA SER A 4 -15.72 -38.89 23.86
C SER A 4 -15.62 -38.31 22.44
N GLN A 5 -14.65 -38.78 21.65
CA GLN A 5 -14.63 -38.63 20.18
C GLN A 5 -15.70 -39.55 19.55
N LYS A 6 -16.95 -39.09 19.49
CA LYS A 6 -17.93 -39.69 18.58
C LYS A 6 -17.46 -39.41 17.15
N PRO A 7 -17.47 -40.41 16.24
CA PRO A 7 -17.14 -40.16 14.85
C PRO A 7 -18.10 -39.10 14.26
N PRO A 8 -17.61 -38.22 13.38
CA PRO A 8 -18.43 -37.17 12.80
C PRO A 8 -19.66 -37.76 12.11
N ALA A 9 -20.75 -36.99 12.10
CA ALA A 9 -22.01 -37.40 11.48
C ALA A 9 -21.78 -37.88 10.04
N LEU A 10 -22.57 -38.86 9.58
CA LEU A 10 -22.33 -39.53 8.30
C LEU A 10 -22.32 -38.57 7.11
N TYR A 11 -23.18 -37.55 7.09
CA TYR A 11 -23.17 -36.54 6.03
C TYR A 11 -21.86 -35.72 5.99
N VAL A 12 -21.22 -35.48 7.14
CA VAL A 12 -19.90 -34.81 7.22
C VAL A 12 -18.82 -35.71 6.65
N ARG A 13 -18.88 -37.02 6.91
CA ARG A 13 -17.95 -37.99 6.31
C ARG A 13 -18.09 -38.06 4.79
N ILE A 14 -19.33 -38.02 4.29
CA ILE A 14 -19.62 -37.97 2.85
C ILE A 14 -19.04 -36.69 2.23
N ALA A 15 -19.27 -35.53 2.86
CA ALA A 15 -18.70 -34.26 2.41
C ALA A 15 -17.16 -34.32 2.41
N ASN A 16 -16.55 -34.85 3.47
CA ASN A 16 -15.09 -34.99 3.55
C ASN A 16 -14.51 -35.90 2.46
N ASP A 17 -15.10 -37.07 2.20
CA ASP A 17 -14.65 -37.97 1.13
C ASP A 17 -14.74 -37.29 -0.24
N LEU A 18 -15.90 -36.72 -0.55
CA LEU A 18 -16.12 -36.05 -1.83
C LEU A 18 -15.20 -34.83 -1.98
N ARG A 19 -14.95 -34.06 -0.92
CA ARG A 19 -13.98 -32.96 -0.94
C ARG A 19 -12.59 -33.45 -1.29
N THR A 20 -12.10 -34.51 -0.64
CA THR A 20 -10.79 -35.10 -0.94
C THR A 20 -10.69 -35.54 -2.40
N ARG A 21 -11.72 -36.19 -2.94
CA ARG A 21 -11.77 -36.67 -4.33
C ARG A 21 -11.84 -35.53 -5.35
N ILE A 22 -12.60 -34.47 -5.05
CA ILE A 22 -12.64 -33.24 -5.84
C ILE A 22 -11.25 -32.58 -5.85
N SER A 23 -10.62 -32.42 -4.69
CA SER A 23 -9.27 -31.84 -4.58
C SER A 23 -8.19 -32.68 -5.27
N ALA A 24 -8.36 -34.00 -5.32
CA ALA A 24 -7.49 -34.91 -6.06
C ALA A 24 -7.74 -34.88 -7.59
N GLY A 25 -8.73 -34.12 -8.07
CA GLY A 25 -9.04 -33.97 -9.49
C GLY A 25 -9.84 -35.12 -10.09
N GLU A 26 -10.38 -36.05 -9.29
CA GLU A 26 -11.05 -37.27 -9.78
C GLU A 26 -12.24 -36.98 -10.70
N PHE A 27 -12.98 -35.91 -10.41
CA PHE A 27 -14.17 -35.52 -11.16
C PHE A 27 -13.93 -34.43 -12.19
N ALA A 28 -12.69 -33.91 -12.32
CA ALA A 28 -12.36 -32.75 -13.15
C ALA A 28 -13.42 -31.62 -13.01
N SER A 29 -13.92 -31.09 -14.13
CA SER A 29 -15.05 -30.14 -14.22
C SER A 29 -16.42 -30.82 -14.36
N GLY A 30 -16.48 -32.12 -14.09
CA GLY A 30 -17.58 -32.99 -14.47
C GLY A 30 -18.69 -33.14 -13.41
N PRO A 31 -19.73 -33.92 -13.76
CA PRO A 31 -20.79 -34.24 -12.83
C PRO A 31 -20.28 -35.13 -11.69
N LEU A 32 -20.79 -34.91 -10.49
CA LEU A 32 -20.69 -35.86 -9.38
C LEU A 32 -21.63 -37.05 -9.63
N PRO A 33 -21.37 -38.22 -9.00
CA PRO A 33 -22.32 -39.32 -9.00
C PRO A 33 -23.70 -38.89 -8.47
N THR A 34 -24.76 -39.52 -8.97
CA THR A 34 -26.14 -39.16 -8.62
C THR A 34 -26.42 -39.38 -7.12
N GLU A 35 -27.42 -38.68 -6.57
CA GLU A 35 -27.84 -38.87 -5.17
C GLU A 35 -28.13 -40.34 -4.84
N THR A 36 -28.68 -41.09 -5.81
CA THR A 36 -28.98 -42.52 -5.67
C THR A 36 -27.70 -43.35 -5.61
N SER A 37 -26.76 -43.13 -6.54
CA SER A 37 -25.48 -43.85 -6.56
C SER A 37 -24.65 -43.57 -5.31
N LEU A 38 -24.65 -42.32 -4.82
CA LEU A 38 -23.98 -41.97 -3.57
C LEU A 38 -24.67 -42.62 -2.35
N ALA A 39 -26.01 -42.70 -2.35
CA ALA A 39 -26.75 -43.34 -1.26
C ALA A 39 -26.42 -44.83 -1.16
N GLU A 40 -26.32 -45.51 -2.31
CA GLU A 40 -25.85 -46.90 -2.40
C GLU A 40 -24.39 -47.04 -1.93
N LYS A 41 -23.47 -46.21 -2.45
CA LYS A 41 -22.04 -46.26 -2.11
C LYS A 41 -21.80 -46.11 -0.60
N TYR A 42 -22.50 -45.19 0.05
CA TYR A 42 -22.33 -44.93 1.49
C TYR A 42 -23.29 -45.71 2.38
N ALA A 43 -24.06 -46.66 1.82
CA ALA A 43 -25.08 -47.43 2.53
C ALA A 43 -26.00 -46.55 3.40
N THR A 44 -26.57 -45.51 2.79
CA THR A 44 -27.32 -44.47 3.48
C THR A 44 -28.55 -44.01 2.70
N THR A 45 -29.29 -43.02 3.22
CA THR A 45 -30.45 -42.43 2.55
C THR A 45 -30.06 -41.26 1.65
N ARG A 46 -30.83 -41.03 0.57
CA ARG A 46 -30.69 -39.83 -0.28
C ARG A 46 -30.74 -38.52 0.50
N VAL A 47 -31.52 -38.48 1.59
CA VAL A 47 -31.59 -37.31 2.49
C VAL A 47 -30.24 -37.04 3.15
N THR A 48 -29.53 -38.07 3.60
CA THR A 48 -28.21 -37.93 4.23
C THR A 48 -27.14 -37.52 3.21
N VAL A 49 -27.20 -38.07 2.00
CA VAL A 49 -26.35 -37.65 0.87
C VAL A 49 -26.58 -36.18 0.54
N ARG A 50 -27.85 -35.77 0.41
CA ARG A 50 -28.20 -34.38 0.09
C ARG A 50 -27.65 -33.42 1.12
N LYS A 51 -27.74 -33.73 2.42
CA LYS A 51 -27.09 -32.94 3.48
C LYS A 51 -25.57 -32.83 3.29
N GLY A 52 -24.90 -33.87 2.85
CA GLY A 52 -23.46 -33.83 2.56
C GLY A 52 -23.13 -32.99 1.33
N LEU A 53 -23.95 -33.08 0.28
CA LEU A 53 -23.83 -32.24 -0.93
C LEU A 53 -24.13 -30.77 -0.62
N ASP A 54 -25.13 -30.49 0.23
CA ASP A 54 -25.46 -29.14 0.68
C ASP A 54 -24.28 -28.49 1.42
N VAL A 55 -23.52 -29.26 2.21
CA VAL A 55 -22.25 -28.78 2.82
C VAL A 55 -21.25 -28.38 1.73
N LEU A 56 -21.05 -29.20 0.69
CA LEU A 56 -20.12 -28.88 -0.40
C LEU A 56 -20.58 -27.70 -1.26
N ILE A 57 -21.89 -27.50 -1.41
CA ILE A 57 -22.49 -26.32 -2.05
C ILE A 57 -22.19 -25.08 -1.20
N GLN A 58 -22.40 -25.16 0.12
CA GLN A 58 -22.10 -24.08 1.06
C GLN A 58 -20.60 -23.74 1.09
N GLU A 59 -19.72 -24.73 0.93
CA GLU A 59 -18.26 -24.54 0.79
C GLU A 59 -17.83 -24.00 -0.59
N GLY A 60 -18.77 -23.90 -1.54
CA GLY A 60 -18.49 -23.44 -2.90
C GLY A 60 -17.54 -24.36 -3.67
N LEU A 61 -17.59 -25.67 -3.41
CA LEU A 61 -16.82 -26.70 -4.13
C LEU A 61 -17.62 -27.31 -5.28
N ILE A 62 -18.93 -27.34 -5.15
CA ILE A 62 -19.86 -27.82 -6.18
C ILE A 62 -21.03 -26.85 -6.33
N TYR A 63 -21.77 -26.96 -7.42
CA TYR A 63 -23.06 -26.30 -7.59
C TYR A 63 -24.11 -27.32 -8.03
N ALA A 64 -25.38 -27.03 -7.71
CA ALA A 64 -26.51 -27.81 -8.17
C ALA A 64 -27.06 -27.22 -9.46
N ASP A 65 -27.21 -28.05 -10.48
CA ASP A 65 -27.81 -27.68 -11.75
C ASP A 65 -28.94 -28.66 -12.06
N ARG A 66 -30.17 -28.26 -11.71
CA ARG A 66 -31.34 -29.15 -11.80
C ARG A 66 -31.94 -29.09 -13.21
N PRO A 67 -32.28 -30.23 -13.83
CA PRO A 67 -32.29 -31.59 -13.27
C PRO A 67 -30.99 -32.39 -13.47
N ARG A 68 -29.94 -31.81 -14.06
CA ARG A 68 -28.72 -32.53 -14.48
C ARG A 68 -27.86 -33.08 -13.33
N GLY A 69 -27.97 -32.52 -12.12
CA GLY A 69 -27.32 -33.07 -10.92
C GLY A 69 -26.44 -32.06 -10.21
N HIS A 70 -25.30 -32.52 -9.69
CA HIS A 70 -24.30 -31.68 -9.01
C HIS A 70 -23.00 -31.72 -9.80
N PHE A 71 -22.33 -30.59 -9.94
CA PHE A 71 -21.12 -30.46 -10.75
C PHE A 71 -19.99 -29.85 -9.94
N VAL A 72 -18.75 -30.29 -10.19
CA VAL A 72 -17.57 -29.66 -9.59
C VAL A 72 -17.45 -28.23 -10.10
N ARG A 73 -17.27 -27.29 -9.18
CA ARG A 73 -17.01 -25.91 -9.52
C ARG A 73 -15.56 -25.78 -9.98
N VAL A 74 -15.36 -25.52 -11.28
CA VAL A 74 -14.03 -25.25 -11.82
C VAL A 74 -13.57 -23.87 -11.38
N ARG A 75 -12.49 -23.81 -10.60
CA ARG A 75 -11.83 -22.54 -10.27
C ARG A 75 -10.70 -22.31 -11.27
N ARG A 76 -10.99 -21.58 -12.36
CA ARG A 76 -9.97 -20.91 -13.18
C ARG A 76 -10.09 -19.42 -12.91
N PRO A 77 -9.74 -18.96 -11.69
CA PRO A 77 -9.95 -17.58 -11.35
C PRO A 77 -9.07 -16.72 -12.25
N MET A 78 -9.68 -15.73 -12.85
CA MET A 78 -8.94 -14.67 -13.50
C MET A 78 -8.22 -13.85 -12.42
N ILE A 79 -6.94 -13.55 -12.64
CA ILE A 79 -6.21 -12.61 -11.79
C ILE A 79 -6.79 -11.22 -12.05
N TYR A 80 -7.44 -10.66 -11.02
CA TYR A 80 -7.87 -9.28 -11.01
C TYR A 80 -6.82 -8.44 -10.29
N ARG A 81 -6.19 -7.53 -11.03
CA ARG A 81 -5.32 -6.50 -10.46
C ARG A 81 -6.11 -5.20 -10.47
N PRO A 82 -6.47 -4.65 -9.31
CA PRO A 82 -7.10 -3.33 -9.24
C PRO A 82 -6.26 -2.32 -10.03
N GLN A 83 -6.93 -1.38 -10.70
CA GLN A 83 -6.25 -0.42 -11.57
C GLN A 83 -5.21 0.37 -10.77
N GLN A 84 -3.91 0.14 -11.00
CA GLN A 84 -2.85 1.00 -10.47
C GLN A 84 -2.85 2.29 -11.30
N GLU A 85 -3.66 3.28 -10.91
CA GLU A 85 -3.97 4.49 -11.71
C GLU A 85 -2.77 5.43 -11.90
N PHE A 86 -1.70 5.27 -11.12
CA PHE A 86 -0.53 6.17 -11.13
C PHE A 86 0.80 5.50 -11.52
N ARG A 87 0.78 4.21 -11.92
CA ARG A 87 2.00 3.55 -12.41
C ARG A 87 2.34 4.08 -13.80
N LYS A 88 3.61 4.41 -14.06
CA LYS A 88 4.11 4.68 -15.42
C LYS A 88 3.85 3.42 -16.26
N ARG A 89 2.91 3.50 -17.21
CA ARG A 89 2.50 2.38 -18.05
C ARG A 89 3.17 2.46 -19.43
N PRO A 90 3.44 1.32 -20.09
CA PRO A 90 3.67 1.32 -21.53
C PRO A 90 2.47 1.98 -22.24
N LEU A 91 2.71 2.58 -23.41
CA LEU A 91 1.71 3.31 -24.23
C LEU A 91 0.52 2.45 -24.74
N SER A 92 0.38 1.21 -24.28
CA SER A 92 -0.72 0.33 -24.67
C SER A 92 -2.03 0.75 -23.98
N PRO A 93 -3.15 0.86 -24.73
CA PRO A 93 -4.52 0.94 -24.22
C PRO A 93 -4.78 0.15 -22.94
N GLU A 94 -5.56 0.69 -21.99
CA GLU A 94 -5.98 -0.03 -20.77
C GLU A 94 -6.64 -1.39 -21.08
N MET A 95 -7.26 -1.48 -22.26
CA MET A 95 -7.90 -2.68 -22.81
C MET A 95 -6.92 -3.76 -23.28
N ASP A 96 -5.75 -3.36 -23.79
CA ASP A 96 -4.73 -4.27 -24.27
C ASP A 96 -4.33 -5.20 -23.12
N SER A 97 -4.12 -4.68 -21.91
CA SER A 97 -3.69 -5.52 -20.78
C SER A 97 -4.66 -6.68 -20.45
N PHE A 98 -5.98 -6.47 -20.36
CA PHE A 98 -6.92 -7.54 -20.00
C PHE A 98 -7.15 -8.51 -21.16
N LEU A 99 -7.43 -7.99 -22.37
CA LEU A 99 -7.72 -8.83 -23.52
C LEU A 99 -6.46 -9.58 -23.95
N THR A 100 -5.29 -8.91 -23.94
CA THR A 100 -4.01 -9.50 -24.31
C THR A 100 -3.51 -10.47 -23.24
N GLU A 101 -3.58 -10.16 -21.93
CA GLU A 101 -3.22 -11.13 -20.87
C GLU A 101 -4.08 -12.41 -20.98
N MET A 102 -5.38 -12.28 -21.22
CA MET A 102 -6.25 -13.46 -21.34
C MET A 102 -6.05 -14.22 -22.65
N THR A 103 -5.79 -13.51 -23.75
CA THR A 103 -5.45 -14.13 -25.06
C THR A 103 -4.11 -14.86 -24.98
N GLU A 104 -3.10 -14.28 -24.33
CA GLU A 104 -1.80 -14.91 -24.06
C GLU A 104 -1.93 -16.17 -23.19
N LEU A 105 -2.91 -16.18 -22.28
CA LEU A 105 -3.29 -17.36 -21.49
C LEU A 105 -4.18 -18.35 -22.26
N GLY A 106 -4.37 -18.14 -23.56
CA GLY A 106 -5.12 -19.04 -24.45
C GLY A 106 -6.63 -19.02 -24.23
N ARG A 107 -7.19 -17.93 -23.69
CA ARG A 107 -8.62 -17.76 -23.43
C ARG A 107 -9.26 -16.74 -24.36
N GLU A 108 -10.50 -16.99 -24.76
CA GLU A 108 -11.26 -16.06 -25.60
C GLU A 108 -11.90 -14.97 -24.74
N ALA A 109 -11.44 -13.73 -24.88
CA ALA A 109 -11.93 -12.60 -24.11
C ALA A 109 -12.80 -11.66 -24.95
N SER A 110 -13.96 -11.28 -24.42
CA SER A 110 -14.87 -10.33 -25.06
C SER A 110 -15.61 -9.47 -24.03
N GLN A 111 -16.37 -8.48 -24.49
CA GLN A 111 -17.14 -7.60 -23.62
C GLN A 111 -18.37 -7.03 -24.31
N THR A 112 -19.38 -6.69 -23.51
CA THR A 112 -20.51 -5.87 -23.94
C THR A 112 -20.43 -4.51 -23.27
N ILE A 113 -20.82 -3.44 -23.98
CA ILE A 113 -20.82 -2.07 -23.46
C ILE A 113 -22.16 -1.42 -23.80
N GLU A 114 -22.78 -0.84 -22.79
CA GLU A 114 -23.99 -0.03 -22.92
C GLU A 114 -23.74 1.34 -22.30
N VAL A 115 -24.28 2.39 -22.92
CA VAL A 115 -24.20 3.75 -22.39
C VAL A 115 -25.60 4.31 -22.23
N SER A 116 -25.87 4.90 -21.06
CA SER A 116 -27.16 5.53 -20.78
C SER A 116 -26.98 6.74 -19.87
N VAL A 117 -27.96 7.64 -19.88
CA VAL A 117 -28.04 8.75 -18.93
C VAL A 117 -29.12 8.42 -17.91
N VAL A 118 -28.73 8.34 -16.64
CA VAL A 118 -29.63 7.94 -15.55
C VAL A 118 -29.46 8.83 -14.33
N PRO A 119 -30.49 8.99 -13.48
CA PRO A 119 -30.29 9.53 -12.13
C PRO A 119 -29.24 8.72 -11.38
N ALA A 120 -28.35 9.39 -10.66
CA ALA A 120 -27.31 8.72 -9.88
C ALA A 120 -27.92 7.82 -8.79
N PRO A 121 -27.56 6.51 -8.74
CA PRO A 121 -27.89 5.66 -7.60
C PRO A 121 -27.38 6.25 -6.27
N PRO A 122 -27.96 5.88 -5.10
CA PRO A 122 -27.61 6.49 -3.82
C PRO A 122 -26.11 6.53 -3.52
N ILE A 123 -25.41 5.40 -3.70
CA ILE A 123 -23.96 5.30 -3.48
C ILE A 123 -23.17 6.17 -4.48
N VAL A 124 -23.56 6.17 -5.76
CA VAL A 124 -22.90 6.98 -6.79
C VAL A 124 -23.08 8.47 -6.52
N ARG A 125 -24.29 8.88 -6.13
CA ARG A 125 -24.63 10.26 -5.80
C ARG A 125 -23.81 10.75 -4.61
N GLU A 126 -23.72 9.94 -3.55
CA GLU A 126 -22.87 10.23 -2.40
C GLU A 126 -21.40 10.41 -2.81
N ARG A 127 -20.85 9.46 -3.57
CA ARG A 127 -19.43 9.51 -3.99
C ARG A 127 -19.09 10.65 -4.95
N LEU A 128 -20.02 11.00 -5.83
CA LEU A 128 -19.84 12.08 -6.80
C LEU A 128 -20.26 13.46 -6.26
N HIS A 129 -20.65 13.54 -4.98
CA HIS A 129 -21.17 14.77 -4.35
C HIS A 129 -22.29 15.42 -5.17
N LEU A 130 -23.19 14.59 -5.71
CA LEU A 130 -24.28 15.04 -6.56
C LEU A 130 -25.55 15.35 -5.76
N GLU A 131 -26.28 16.35 -6.19
CA GLU A 131 -27.59 16.70 -5.66
C GLU A 131 -28.66 15.69 -6.10
N LYS A 132 -29.79 15.67 -5.37
CA LYS A 132 -30.91 14.79 -5.73
C LYS A 132 -31.47 15.15 -7.11
N GLY A 133 -31.46 14.19 -8.02
CA GLY A 133 -32.00 14.36 -9.37
C GLY A 133 -30.95 14.71 -10.44
N GLU A 134 -29.71 14.97 -10.03
CA GLU A 134 -28.62 15.11 -11.00
C GLU A 134 -28.37 13.81 -11.76
N LEU A 135 -28.04 13.97 -13.05
CA LEU A 135 -27.87 12.88 -13.98
C LEU A 135 -26.41 12.47 -14.10
N THR A 136 -26.21 11.19 -14.32
CA THR A 136 -24.92 10.60 -14.65
C THR A 136 -24.97 9.98 -16.03
N ALA A 137 -23.88 10.09 -16.78
CA ALA A 137 -23.62 9.18 -17.87
C ALA A 137 -23.03 7.90 -17.25
N VAL A 138 -23.64 6.75 -17.52
CA VAL A 138 -23.15 5.46 -17.05
C VAL A 138 -22.81 4.58 -18.23
N ARG A 139 -21.57 4.06 -18.21
CA ARG A 139 -21.10 3.02 -19.13
C ARG A 139 -21.12 1.69 -18.39
N ARG A 140 -22.04 0.80 -18.76
CA ARG A 140 -22.18 -0.53 -18.17
C ARG A 140 -21.48 -1.55 -19.02
N ARG A 141 -20.67 -2.40 -18.40
CA ARG A 141 -19.88 -3.42 -19.07
C ARG A 141 -20.04 -4.77 -18.41
N VAL A 142 -20.09 -5.83 -19.22
CA VAL A 142 -19.86 -7.20 -18.75
C VAL A 142 -18.68 -7.75 -19.53
N ARG A 143 -17.69 -8.30 -18.83
CA ARG A 143 -16.54 -8.95 -19.45
C ARG A 143 -16.76 -10.44 -19.48
N PHE A 144 -16.51 -11.05 -20.62
CA PHE A 144 -16.68 -12.47 -20.85
C PHE A 144 -15.32 -13.13 -21.05
N LEU A 145 -15.19 -14.35 -20.55
CA LEU A 145 -14.07 -15.23 -20.88
C LEU A 145 -14.60 -16.62 -21.24
N ASP A 146 -14.22 -17.12 -22.41
CA ASP A 146 -14.72 -18.36 -23.02
C ASP A 146 -16.26 -18.39 -23.07
N GLY A 147 -16.88 -17.25 -23.40
CA GLY A 147 -18.33 -17.09 -23.49
C GLY A 147 -19.08 -16.94 -22.15
N GLU A 148 -18.40 -17.06 -21.00
CA GLU A 148 -19.01 -16.89 -19.69
C GLU A 148 -18.79 -15.47 -19.13
N PRO A 149 -19.78 -14.83 -18.48
CA PRO A 149 -19.60 -13.51 -17.86
C PRO A 149 -18.73 -13.60 -16.61
N TYR A 150 -17.55 -12.98 -16.59
CA TYR A 150 -16.61 -13.07 -15.46
C TYR A 150 -16.77 -11.96 -14.43
N LEU A 151 -17.06 -10.74 -14.88
CA LEU A 151 -17.28 -9.59 -13.99
C LEU A 151 -18.11 -8.53 -14.71
N SER A 152 -18.71 -7.64 -13.92
CA SER A 152 -19.33 -6.41 -14.44
C SER A 152 -18.65 -5.16 -13.90
N ASN A 153 -18.65 -4.13 -14.72
CA ASN A 153 -18.08 -2.81 -14.43
C ASN A 153 -19.07 -1.73 -14.87
N ASP A 154 -19.49 -0.88 -13.94
CA ASP A 154 -20.34 0.26 -14.22
C ASP A 154 -19.58 1.55 -13.91
N SER A 155 -19.23 2.31 -14.94
CA SER A 155 -18.51 3.58 -14.80
C SER A 155 -19.46 4.76 -14.93
N TYR A 156 -19.69 5.46 -13.82
CA TYR A 156 -20.53 6.64 -13.70
C TYR A 156 -19.69 7.92 -13.78
N PHE A 157 -20.18 8.88 -14.55
CA PHE A 157 -19.61 10.21 -14.71
C PHE A 157 -20.71 11.24 -14.48
N PRO A 158 -20.48 12.35 -13.75
CA PRO A 158 -21.43 13.45 -13.71
C PRO A 158 -21.73 13.92 -15.14
N ARG A 159 -23.00 13.91 -15.56
CA ARG A 159 -23.38 14.21 -16.96
C ARG A 159 -22.88 15.60 -17.38
N ALA A 160 -22.89 16.57 -16.46
CA ALA A 160 -22.43 17.93 -16.72
C ALA A 160 -20.96 18.00 -17.21
N LEU A 161 -20.10 17.09 -16.77
CA LEU A 161 -18.67 17.09 -17.11
C LEU A 161 -18.36 16.42 -18.44
N VAL A 162 -19.12 15.37 -18.78
CA VAL A 162 -18.84 14.52 -19.95
C VAL A 162 -19.85 14.71 -21.07
N LYS A 163 -20.70 15.74 -20.99
CA LYS A 163 -21.89 15.80 -21.85
C LYS A 163 -21.58 15.88 -23.33
N ASP A 164 -20.45 16.49 -23.64
CA ASP A 164 -19.95 16.79 -24.99
C ASP A 164 -18.80 15.85 -25.38
N SER A 165 -18.58 14.76 -24.61
CA SER A 165 -17.56 13.75 -24.90
C SER A 165 -18.10 12.67 -25.82
N ASP A 166 -17.65 12.65 -27.08
CA ASP A 166 -18.04 11.63 -28.06
C ASP A 166 -17.61 10.22 -27.63
N GLU A 167 -16.45 10.07 -26.99
CA GLU A 167 -15.97 8.77 -26.52
C GLU A 167 -16.75 8.25 -25.31
N ILE A 168 -16.94 9.08 -24.27
CA ILE A 168 -17.63 8.65 -23.04
C ILE A 168 -19.13 8.42 -23.28
N MET A 169 -19.74 9.15 -24.21
CA MET A 169 -21.15 8.99 -24.55
C MET A 169 -21.45 7.88 -25.58
N ASN A 170 -20.43 7.30 -26.23
CA ASN A 170 -20.60 6.27 -27.26
C ASN A 170 -20.39 4.85 -26.71
N PRO A 171 -21.26 3.86 -27.00
CA PRO A 171 -21.11 2.47 -26.55
C PRO A 171 -19.94 1.69 -27.18
N ALA A 172 -19.08 2.32 -27.98
CA ALA A 172 -17.82 1.74 -28.45
C ALA A 172 -16.74 1.75 -27.37
N ASP A 173 -15.67 0.98 -27.58
CA ASP A 173 -14.51 0.98 -26.71
C ASP A 173 -13.77 2.33 -26.69
N ILE A 174 -13.27 2.69 -25.50
CA ILE A 174 -12.36 3.83 -25.32
C ILE A 174 -10.94 3.27 -25.23
N ALA A 175 -10.26 3.12 -26.38
CA ALA A 175 -8.94 2.48 -26.44
C ALA A 175 -7.94 3.17 -25.50
N ARG A 176 -7.86 4.49 -25.53
CA ARG A 176 -6.96 5.27 -24.68
C ARG A 176 -7.36 5.34 -23.19
N GLY A 177 -8.51 4.78 -22.83
CA GLY A 177 -9.02 4.81 -21.47
C GLY A 177 -9.80 6.08 -21.11
N ALA A 178 -10.82 5.92 -20.26
CA ALA A 178 -11.69 7.03 -19.87
C ALA A 178 -10.95 8.12 -19.05
N ASN A 179 -9.85 7.75 -18.37
CA ASN A 179 -9.06 8.67 -17.57
C ASN A 179 -8.32 9.69 -18.44
N VAL A 180 -7.84 9.28 -19.63
CA VAL A 180 -7.20 10.18 -20.61
C VAL A 180 -8.23 11.17 -21.15
N VAL A 181 -9.42 10.68 -21.52
CA VAL A 181 -10.51 11.54 -21.99
C VAL A 181 -10.91 12.56 -20.93
N LEU A 182 -11.03 12.16 -19.66
CA LEU A 182 -11.30 13.09 -18.56
C LEU A 182 -10.21 14.14 -18.39
N ALA A 183 -8.93 13.76 -18.50
CA ALA A 183 -7.82 14.70 -18.40
C ALA A 183 -7.88 15.78 -19.50
N GLU A 184 -8.18 15.39 -20.74
CA GLU A 184 -8.32 16.32 -21.87
C GLU A 184 -9.54 17.24 -21.74
N LEU A 185 -10.60 16.79 -21.06
CA LEU A 185 -11.74 17.62 -20.69
C LEU A 185 -11.44 18.59 -19.53
N GLY A 186 -10.21 18.59 -19.00
CA GLY A 186 -9.79 19.42 -17.86
C GLY A 186 -10.01 18.79 -16.48
N TYR A 187 -10.37 17.51 -16.43
CA TYR A 187 -10.74 16.77 -15.22
C TYR A 187 -9.72 15.67 -14.89
N GLN A 188 -8.43 16.01 -14.93
CA GLN A 188 -7.35 15.07 -14.62
C GLN A 188 -7.50 14.53 -13.19
N GLN A 189 -7.56 13.20 -13.06
CA GLN A 189 -7.59 12.51 -11.78
C GLN A 189 -6.17 12.43 -11.20
N VAL A 190 -6.00 12.85 -9.95
CA VAL A 190 -4.72 12.77 -9.20
C VAL A 190 -4.84 11.99 -7.91
N ARG A 191 -6.06 11.68 -7.48
CA ARG A 191 -6.33 10.91 -6.26
C ARG A 191 -7.51 9.97 -6.51
N THR A 192 -7.42 8.77 -5.98
CA THR A 192 -8.48 7.76 -6.10
C THR A 192 -8.72 7.09 -4.76
N VAL A 193 -9.98 6.91 -4.40
CA VAL A 193 -10.40 6.13 -3.23
C VAL A 193 -11.00 4.82 -3.73
N ARG A 194 -10.55 3.69 -3.19
CA ARG A 194 -11.07 2.36 -3.47
C ARG A 194 -11.65 1.77 -2.19
N GLU A 195 -12.85 1.24 -2.29
CA GLU A 195 -13.50 0.53 -1.21
C GLU A 195 -13.94 -0.84 -1.72
N TYR A 196 -13.79 -1.85 -0.86
CA TYR A 196 -14.16 -3.23 -1.16
C TYR A 196 -15.17 -3.69 -0.13
N GLU A 197 -16.32 -4.15 -0.59
CA GLU A 197 -17.36 -4.77 0.23
C GLU A 197 -17.56 -6.22 -0.21
N TRP A 198 -17.63 -7.13 0.76
CA TRP A 198 -17.88 -8.55 0.50
C TRP A 198 -19.30 -8.89 0.89
N GLY A 199 -20.02 -9.57 0.00
CA GLY A 199 -21.42 -9.90 0.24
C GLY A 199 -21.95 -10.99 -0.69
N MET A 200 -23.25 -11.20 -0.61
CA MET A 200 -23.98 -12.05 -1.56
C MET A 200 -24.56 -11.16 -2.68
N PRO A 201 -24.62 -11.67 -3.92
CA PRO A 201 -25.14 -10.91 -5.03
C PRO A 201 -26.63 -10.65 -4.86
N ASP A 202 -27.06 -9.45 -5.23
CA ASP A 202 -28.48 -9.16 -5.39
C ASP A 202 -29.06 -9.91 -6.63
N PRO A 203 -30.39 -9.90 -6.84
CA PRO A 203 -31.00 -10.56 -7.99
C PRO A 203 -30.53 -10.02 -9.36
N ALA A 204 -30.23 -8.73 -9.46
CA ALA A 204 -29.78 -8.11 -10.70
C ALA A 204 -28.32 -8.51 -11.02
N GLN A 205 -27.44 -8.52 -10.02
CA GLN A 205 -26.07 -9.00 -10.13
C GLN A 205 -26.05 -10.50 -10.50
N SER A 206 -26.88 -11.30 -9.83
CA SER A 206 -27.04 -12.74 -10.11
C SER A 206 -27.47 -12.99 -11.56
N ALA A 207 -28.48 -12.27 -12.03
CA ALA A 207 -28.97 -12.38 -13.40
C ALA A 207 -27.93 -11.90 -14.42
N ARG A 208 -27.29 -10.75 -14.18
CA ARG A 208 -26.31 -10.13 -15.08
C ARG A 208 -25.06 -10.98 -15.25
N LEU A 209 -24.61 -11.66 -14.20
CA LEU A 209 -23.41 -12.48 -14.21
C LEU A 209 -23.70 -13.99 -14.31
N GLY A 210 -24.96 -14.39 -14.42
CA GLY A 210 -25.33 -15.81 -14.44
C GLY A 210 -24.75 -16.59 -13.26
N ILE A 211 -24.74 -16.00 -12.06
CA ILE A 211 -24.24 -16.63 -10.85
C ILE A 211 -25.38 -17.00 -9.91
N PRO A 212 -25.28 -18.14 -9.18
CA PRO A 212 -26.21 -18.45 -8.11
C PRO A 212 -26.15 -17.42 -6.97
N ALA A 213 -27.27 -17.16 -6.31
CA ALA A 213 -27.38 -16.24 -5.16
C ALA A 213 -26.46 -16.59 -3.97
N GLY A 214 -25.96 -17.84 -3.91
CA GLY A 214 -25.00 -18.29 -2.90
C GLY A 214 -23.53 -18.11 -3.30
N THR A 215 -23.23 -17.42 -4.41
CA THR A 215 -21.86 -17.15 -4.86
C THR A 215 -21.40 -15.82 -4.28
N PRO A 216 -20.47 -15.78 -3.31
CA PRO A 216 -20.01 -14.51 -2.76
C PRO A 216 -19.42 -13.61 -3.85
N ILE A 217 -19.66 -12.31 -3.74
CA ILE A 217 -19.07 -11.29 -4.60
C ILE A 217 -18.25 -10.32 -3.76
N THR A 218 -17.28 -9.67 -4.41
CA THR A 218 -16.69 -8.42 -3.94
C THR A 218 -17.23 -7.29 -4.80
N GLU A 219 -17.87 -6.31 -4.18
CA GLU A 219 -18.19 -5.03 -4.81
C GLU A 219 -17.01 -4.08 -4.56
N GLU A 220 -16.36 -3.61 -5.63
CA GLU A 220 -15.33 -2.57 -5.53
C GLU A 220 -15.92 -1.24 -6.04
N VAL A 221 -15.93 -0.24 -5.16
CA VAL A 221 -16.32 1.13 -5.49
C VAL A 221 -15.06 2.01 -5.59
N VAL A 222 -14.86 2.62 -6.75
CA VAL A 222 -13.67 3.44 -7.05
C VAL A 222 -14.10 4.85 -7.39
N THR A 223 -13.68 5.84 -6.60
CA THR A 223 -13.98 7.26 -6.85
C THR A 223 -12.70 8.02 -7.19
N GLY A 224 -12.68 8.68 -8.34
CA GLY A 224 -11.56 9.47 -8.81
C GLY A 224 -11.77 10.98 -8.63
N TYR A 225 -10.73 11.66 -8.17
CA TYR A 225 -10.73 13.07 -7.77
C TYR A 225 -9.66 13.87 -8.50
N THR A 226 -9.99 15.12 -8.86
CA THR A 226 -9.03 16.11 -9.37
C THR A 226 -8.15 16.68 -8.25
N ALA A 227 -7.13 17.46 -8.62
CA ALA A 227 -6.27 18.16 -7.66
C ALA A 227 -7.03 19.14 -6.76
N ALA A 228 -8.14 19.70 -7.27
CA ALA A 228 -9.04 20.55 -6.51
C ALA A 228 -10.01 19.76 -5.59
N GLY A 229 -9.88 18.43 -5.52
CA GLY A 229 -10.75 17.57 -4.71
C GLY A 229 -12.12 17.30 -5.30
N GLN A 230 -12.39 17.68 -6.56
CA GLN A 230 -13.67 17.42 -7.23
C GLN A 230 -13.77 15.95 -7.65
N PRO A 231 -14.83 15.21 -7.28
CA PRO A 231 -15.06 13.86 -7.80
C PRO A 231 -15.58 13.91 -9.25
N VAL A 232 -14.96 13.13 -10.14
CA VAL A 232 -15.25 13.20 -11.59
C VAL A 232 -15.68 11.86 -12.18
N ARG A 233 -15.47 10.77 -11.44
CA ARG A 233 -15.81 9.40 -11.84
C ARG A 233 -16.07 8.54 -10.61
N CYS A 234 -17.10 7.69 -10.69
CA CYS A 234 -17.37 6.63 -9.73
C CYS A 234 -17.57 5.32 -10.49
N VAL A 235 -16.79 4.29 -10.17
CA VAL A 235 -16.85 2.98 -10.81
C VAL A 235 -17.33 1.97 -9.79
N ILE A 236 -18.28 1.12 -10.18
CA ILE A 236 -18.74 -0.02 -9.37
C ILE A 236 -18.39 -1.29 -10.13
N ASN A 237 -17.53 -2.12 -9.55
CA ASN A 237 -17.21 -3.46 -10.05
C ASN A 237 -17.91 -4.51 -9.21
N CYS A 238 -18.50 -5.52 -9.86
CA CYS A 238 -18.98 -6.73 -9.18
C CYS A 238 -18.07 -7.89 -9.59
N LEU A 239 -17.38 -8.47 -8.61
CA LEU A 239 -16.32 -9.46 -8.77
C LEU A 239 -16.73 -10.78 -8.10
N PRO A 240 -17.22 -11.79 -8.85
CA PRO A 240 -17.58 -13.09 -8.30
C PRO A 240 -16.38 -13.87 -7.73
N GLY A 241 -16.48 -14.31 -6.47
CA GLY A 241 -15.38 -14.97 -5.75
C GLY A 241 -15.03 -16.37 -6.26
N ASP A 242 -15.88 -16.97 -7.08
CA ASP A 242 -15.64 -18.21 -7.81
C ASP A 242 -14.84 -18.01 -9.12
N ARG A 243 -14.83 -16.77 -9.65
CA ARG A 243 -14.21 -16.41 -10.94
C ARG A 243 -13.04 -15.45 -10.82
N ILE A 244 -12.93 -14.73 -9.71
CA ILE A 244 -11.97 -13.64 -9.52
C ILE A 244 -11.01 -13.94 -8.38
N LYS A 245 -9.70 -13.82 -8.65
CA LYS A 245 -8.65 -13.77 -7.63
C LYS A 245 -8.04 -12.37 -7.63
N MET A 246 -8.33 -11.58 -6.60
CA MET A 246 -7.70 -10.27 -6.43
C MET A 246 -6.25 -10.43 -5.94
N VAL A 247 -5.31 -9.75 -6.59
CA VAL A 247 -3.89 -9.72 -6.19
C VAL A 247 -3.49 -8.27 -5.96
N LEU A 248 -3.01 -7.99 -4.75
CA LEU A 248 -2.42 -6.73 -4.34
C LEU A 248 -0.93 -6.96 -4.11
N GLU A 249 -0.12 -6.04 -4.64
CA GLU A 249 1.32 -6.03 -4.47
C GLU A 249 1.71 -4.65 -3.96
N ASP A 250 2.22 -4.60 -2.74
CA ASP A 250 2.69 -3.39 -2.09
C ASP A 250 4.22 -3.44 -2.04
N GLU A 251 4.87 -2.43 -2.62
CA GLU A 251 6.30 -2.19 -2.46
C GLU A 251 6.51 -1.10 -1.41
N ARG A 252 7.65 -1.14 -0.70
CA ARG A 252 8.02 0.01 0.14
C ARG A 252 8.20 1.25 -0.76
N PRO A 253 7.69 2.43 -0.34
CA PRO A 253 8.06 3.67 -1.00
C PRO A 253 9.58 3.75 -1.09
N ARG A 254 10.11 3.97 -2.28
CA ARG A 254 11.53 4.28 -2.44
C ARG A 254 11.70 5.77 -2.27
N LEU A 255 12.78 6.21 -1.61
CA LEU A 255 13.13 7.62 -1.58
C LEU A 255 13.27 8.14 -3.02
N SER A 256 12.82 9.37 -3.27
CA SER A 256 13.11 9.99 -4.56
C SER A 256 14.63 10.10 -4.77
N SER A 257 15.04 10.23 -6.04
CA SER A 257 16.46 10.36 -6.38
C SER A 257 17.09 11.68 -5.90
N GLU A 258 16.29 12.67 -5.51
CA GLU A 258 16.74 14.01 -5.16
C GLU A 258 16.06 14.50 -3.88
N LEU A 259 16.66 14.16 -2.74
CA LEU A 259 16.20 14.64 -1.45
C LEU A 259 16.74 16.05 -1.21
N THR A 260 15.97 16.88 -0.50
CA THR A 260 16.41 18.20 -0.08
C THR A 260 16.72 18.21 1.41
N ILE A 261 17.81 18.88 1.81
CA ILE A 261 18.14 19.13 3.21
C ILE A 261 18.14 20.63 3.47
N ALA A 262 17.48 21.06 4.55
CA ALA A 262 17.34 22.45 4.92
C ALA A 262 17.38 22.64 6.44
N PRO A 263 17.80 23.81 6.95
CA PRO A 263 17.64 24.16 8.35
C PRO A 263 16.17 24.06 8.76
N ALA A 264 15.90 23.44 9.90
CA ALA A 264 14.58 23.41 10.49
C ALA A 264 14.21 24.82 10.99
N THR A 265 12.93 25.17 10.89
CA THR A 265 12.36 26.42 11.38
C THR A 265 11.56 26.18 12.67
N PRO A 266 11.15 27.22 13.41
CA PRO A 266 10.29 27.03 14.59
C PRO A 266 8.97 26.29 14.30
N LYS A 267 8.48 26.31 13.06
CA LYS A 267 7.28 25.55 12.64
C LYS A 267 7.51 24.04 12.58
N ASP A 268 8.77 23.62 12.50
CA ASP A 268 9.16 22.21 12.34
C ASP A 268 9.40 21.49 13.67
N LEU A 269 9.20 22.16 14.81
CA LEU A 269 9.45 21.59 16.14
C LEU A 269 8.66 20.29 16.39
N GLU A 270 7.38 20.27 16.00
CA GLU A 270 6.54 19.07 16.12
C GLU A 270 7.03 17.94 15.20
N THR A 271 7.44 18.27 13.97
CA THR A 271 8.00 17.31 13.02
C THR A 271 9.28 16.65 13.55
N VAL A 272 10.23 17.45 14.04
CA VAL A 272 11.51 16.97 14.59
C VAL A 272 11.26 16.09 15.84
N THR A 273 10.38 16.55 16.73
CA THR A 273 10.02 15.81 17.95
C THR A 273 9.32 14.50 17.61
N GLY A 274 8.38 14.51 16.67
CA GLY A 274 7.65 13.34 16.21
C GLY A 274 8.56 12.29 15.54
N LEU A 275 9.55 12.72 14.74
CA LEU A 275 10.55 11.80 14.19
C LEU A 275 11.33 11.06 15.30
N TRP A 276 11.73 11.79 16.34
CA TRP A 276 12.44 11.22 17.48
C TRP A 276 11.57 10.26 18.29
N GLU A 277 10.33 10.64 18.60
CA GLU A 277 9.37 9.80 19.33
C GLU A 277 9.09 8.49 18.61
N GLN A 278 8.86 8.54 17.28
CA GLN A 278 8.66 7.35 16.46
C GLN A 278 9.88 6.42 16.50
N ALA A 279 11.09 6.98 16.44
CA ALA A 279 12.31 6.18 16.56
C ALA A 279 12.47 5.56 17.95
N GLY A 280 12.16 6.30 19.01
CA GLY A 280 12.16 5.81 20.40
C GLY A 280 11.16 4.67 20.63
N GLN A 281 9.94 4.79 20.08
CA GLN A 281 8.92 3.74 20.14
C GLN A 281 9.40 2.45 19.46
N TRP A 282 9.99 2.56 18.27
CA TRP A 282 10.51 1.42 17.55
C TRP A 282 11.67 0.72 18.28
N LEU A 283 12.56 1.49 18.91
CA LEU A 283 13.64 0.94 19.74
C LEU A 283 13.07 0.14 20.92
N ARG A 284 12.03 0.67 21.58
CA ARG A 284 11.31 0.00 22.68
C ARG A 284 10.73 -1.34 22.26
N GLU A 285 10.06 -1.40 21.12
CA GLU A 285 9.45 -2.63 20.58
C GLU A 285 10.48 -3.74 20.34
N ARG A 286 11.75 -3.38 20.15
CA ARG A 286 12.88 -4.31 20.00
C ARG A 286 13.64 -4.60 21.29
N GLY A 287 13.16 -4.10 22.42
CA GLY A 287 13.84 -4.24 23.71
C GLY A 287 15.15 -3.46 23.81
N ILE A 288 15.34 -2.43 22.97
CA ILE A 288 16.50 -1.55 23.02
C ILE A 288 16.14 -0.34 23.87
N ASP A 289 16.75 -0.27 25.05
CA ASP A 289 16.59 0.87 25.97
C ASP A 289 17.42 2.06 25.48
N GLN A 290 17.00 2.67 24.37
CA GLN A 290 17.54 3.91 23.81
C GLN A 290 16.38 4.89 23.60
N TRP A 291 16.56 6.15 24.05
CA TRP A 291 15.55 7.22 23.92
C TRP A 291 14.24 6.95 24.66
N GLN A 292 14.30 6.25 25.80
CA GLN A 292 13.15 5.91 26.64
C GLN A 292 12.88 6.98 27.71
N TYR A 293 12.83 8.24 27.29
CA TYR A 293 12.56 9.41 28.14
C TYR A 293 11.88 10.50 27.31
N GLU A 294 11.33 11.55 27.95
CA GLU A 294 10.68 12.63 27.21
C GLU A 294 11.68 13.41 26.34
N PRO A 295 11.33 13.73 25.08
CA PRO A 295 12.18 14.57 24.23
C PRO A 295 12.53 15.87 24.98
N ARG A 296 13.80 16.26 24.97
CA ARG A 296 14.24 17.54 25.53
C ARG A 296 13.87 18.67 24.56
N THR A 297 12.59 18.95 24.44
CA THR A 297 12.00 19.86 23.45
C THR A 297 12.59 21.27 23.54
N ASP A 298 12.96 21.73 24.74
CA ASP A 298 13.61 23.03 24.93
C ASP A 298 14.97 23.09 24.21
N ARG A 299 15.79 22.05 24.33
CA ARG A 299 17.09 21.97 23.64
C ARG A 299 16.93 21.81 22.13
N ILE A 300 15.90 21.10 21.68
CA ILE A 300 15.57 21.01 20.24
C ILE A 300 15.19 22.39 19.71
N ARG A 301 14.36 23.14 20.45
CA ARG A 301 13.96 24.51 20.10
C ARG A 301 15.16 25.47 20.03
N GLU A 302 16.09 25.36 20.97
CA GLU A 302 17.35 26.11 20.96
C GLU A 302 18.20 25.79 19.72
N ASN A 303 18.39 24.50 19.40
CA ASN A 303 19.15 24.10 18.21
C ASN A 303 18.47 24.53 16.90
N ILE A 304 17.13 24.54 16.84
CA ILE A 304 16.37 25.10 15.71
C ILE A 304 16.62 26.60 15.59
N ALA A 305 16.49 27.34 16.70
CA ALA A 305 16.73 28.79 16.71
C ALA A 305 18.18 29.16 16.34
N ALA A 306 19.15 28.31 16.68
CA ALA A 306 20.55 28.48 16.32
C ALA A 306 20.88 28.06 14.87
N GLY A 307 19.93 27.47 14.13
CA GLY A 307 20.16 26.97 12.77
C GLY A 307 21.05 25.72 12.72
N GLU A 308 21.09 24.96 13.82
CA GLU A 308 21.92 23.75 13.99
C GLU A 308 21.14 22.46 13.70
N CYS A 309 19.80 22.53 13.70
CA CYS A 309 18.92 21.41 13.37
C CYS A 309 18.51 21.45 11.89
N PHE A 310 18.60 20.30 11.21
CA PHE A 310 18.28 20.17 9.80
C PHE A 310 17.25 19.05 9.57
N LEU A 311 16.43 19.22 8.54
CA LEU A 311 15.45 18.24 8.08
C LEU A 311 15.74 17.85 6.63
N VAL A 312 15.61 16.56 6.36
CA VAL A 312 15.61 16.01 4.99
C VAL A 312 14.18 15.80 4.55
N HIS A 313 13.84 16.32 3.37
CA HIS A 313 12.53 16.18 2.75
C HIS A 313 12.61 15.31 1.49
N ASP A 314 11.63 14.44 1.35
CA ASP A 314 11.32 13.67 0.16
C ASP A 314 9.93 14.08 -0.34
N ASP A 315 9.82 14.65 -1.53
CA ASP A 315 8.57 15.20 -2.08
C ASP A 315 7.79 16.08 -1.08
N GLY A 316 8.51 16.94 -0.35
CA GLY A 316 7.95 17.87 0.65
C GLY A 316 7.63 17.24 2.02
N ILE A 317 7.90 15.94 2.19
CA ILE A 317 7.65 15.21 3.43
C ILE A 317 8.97 15.03 4.19
N ALA A 318 9.01 15.42 5.46
CA ALA A 318 10.19 15.19 6.31
C ALA A 318 10.41 13.68 6.55
N VAL A 319 11.57 13.17 6.11
CA VAL A 319 11.97 11.76 6.19
C VAL A 319 13.17 11.52 7.09
N ALA A 320 13.90 12.55 7.48
CA ALA A 320 14.99 12.43 8.44
C ALA A 320 15.33 13.78 9.09
N THR A 321 16.05 13.73 10.22
CA THR A 321 16.63 14.90 10.89
C THR A 321 18.06 14.63 11.33
N ILE A 322 18.88 15.68 11.38
CA ILE A 322 20.22 15.69 11.95
C ILE A 322 20.46 17.03 12.64
N THR A 323 21.06 17.02 13.83
CA THR A 323 21.56 18.24 14.47
C THR A 323 23.09 18.25 14.36
N VAL A 324 23.66 19.38 13.95
CA VAL A 324 25.12 19.55 13.85
C VAL A 324 25.51 20.90 14.45
N ASP A 325 26.37 20.86 15.47
CA ASP A 325 26.86 22.06 16.19
C ASP A 325 28.38 22.00 16.44
N THR A 326 28.93 23.04 17.06
CA THR A 326 30.33 23.11 17.49
C THR A 326 30.50 22.79 18.99
N HIS A 327 29.43 22.38 19.67
CA HIS A 327 29.42 22.20 21.11
C HIS A 327 29.87 20.79 21.51
N ALA A 328 31.05 20.70 22.10
CA ALA A 328 31.54 19.48 22.73
C ALA A 328 30.86 19.29 24.10
N ASP A 329 30.03 18.25 24.25
CA ASP A 329 29.40 17.93 25.55
C ASP A 329 30.49 17.59 26.58
N PRO A 330 30.65 18.39 27.66
CA PRO A 330 31.73 18.22 28.64
C PRO A 330 31.61 16.94 29.47
N ASP A 331 30.45 16.29 29.48
CA ASP A 331 30.28 14.95 30.09
C ASP A 331 31.05 13.88 29.30
N PHE A 332 31.36 14.16 28.03
CA PHE A 332 31.90 13.20 27.08
C PHE A 332 33.29 13.57 26.55
N TRP A 333 33.47 14.81 26.14
CA TRP A 333 34.69 15.31 25.50
C TRP A 333 35.50 16.14 26.49
N ASN A 334 36.79 15.81 26.63
CA ASN A 334 37.66 16.53 27.57
C ASN A 334 38.08 17.89 26.98
N ALA A 335 38.71 18.74 27.80
CA ALA A 335 39.09 20.10 27.39
C ALA A 335 40.10 20.13 26.23
N GLU A 336 41.02 19.17 26.15
CA GLU A 336 42.00 19.08 25.06
C GLU A 336 41.31 18.74 23.72
N GLU A 337 40.36 17.81 23.76
CA GLU A 337 39.58 17.42 22.59
C GLU A 337 38.59 18.48 22.17
N ALA A 338 37.94 19.14 23.14
CA ALA A 338 37.03 20.25 22.87
C ALA A 338 37.76 21.45 22.23
N ALA A 339 39.07 21.59 22.46
CA ALA A 339 39.92 22.59 21.81
C ALA A 339 40.30 22.22 20.37
N GLU A 340 40.09 20.97 19.94
CA GLU A 340 40.27 20.59 18.54
C GLU A 340 39.10 21.07 17.67
N ASP A 341 39.41 21.41 16.42
CA ASP A 341 38.41 21.80 15.44
C ASP A 341 37.52 20.63 15.00
N ALA A 342 36.32 20.54 15.57
CA ALA A 342 35.32 19.53 15.23
C ALA A 342 33.91 20.09 15.07
N LEU A 343 33.09 19.40 14.26
CA LEU A 343 31.62 19.46 14.34
C LEU A 343 31.09 18.23 15.07
N TYR A 344 30.00 18.39 15.82
CA TYR A 344 29.37 17.34 16.60
C TYR A 344 27.98 17.03 16.04
N VAL A 345 27.73 15.76 15.72
CA VAL A 345 26.44 15.26 15.26
C VAL A 345 25.63 14.77 16.45
N HIS A 346 24.41 15.30 16.57
CA HIS A 346 23.44 14.91 17.58
C HIS A 346 22.11 14.53 16.92
N ARG A 347 21.32 13.72 17.62
CA ARG A 347 19.90 13.44 17.29
C ARG A 347 19.65 13.13 15.81
N MET A 348 20.52 12.33 15.21
CA MET A 348 20.32 11.86 13.85
C MET A 348 19.25 10.77 13.83
N VAL A 349 18.14 11.02 13.11
CA VAL A 349 17.01 10.10 13.00
C VAL A 349 16.60 9.97 11.54
N VAL A 350 16.39 8.74 11.08
CA VAL A 350 15.81 8.44 9.76
C VAL A 350 14.48 7.75 9.98
N ARG A 351 13.43 8.23 9.29
CA ARG A 351 12.09 7.66 9.35
C ARG A 351 12.11 6.21 8.84
N ARG A 352 11.27 5.36 9.41
CA ARG A 352 11.41 3.91 9.21
C ARG A 352 11.01 3.46 7.80
N ASP A 353 10.03 4.10 7.19
CA ASP A 353 9.65 3.88 5.80
C ASP A 353 10.73 4.33 4.80
N ALA A 354 11.60 5.26 5.20
CA ALA A 354 12.82 5.69 4.48
C ALA A 354 14.08 4.84 4.83
N SER A 355 13.94 3.80 5.64
CA SER A 355 15.09 3.00 6.11
C SER A 355 15.52 1.92 5.12
N GLY A 356 16.82 1.64 5.09
CA GLY A 356 17.42 0.66 4.17
C GLY A 356 17.96 1.26 2.88
N GLU A 357 17.81 2.56 2.68
CA GLU A 357 18.29 3.28 1.50
C GLU A 357 19.57 4.09 1.75
N GLU A 358 20.31 3.76 2.81
CA GLU A 358 21.57 4.44 3.16
C GLU A 358 21.41 5.96 3.42
N LEU A 359 20.19 6.47 3.67
CA LEU A 359 19.96 7.89 4.01
C LEU A 359 20.74 8.34 5.25
N GLY A 360 20.91 7.47 6.24
CA GLY A 360 21.77 7.76 7.39
C GLY A 360 23.27 7.86 7.04
N SER A 361 23.73 7.18 5.99
CA SER A 361 25.09 7.38 5.45
C SER A 361 25.20 8.71 4.74
N ALA A 362 24.20 9.07 3.92
CA ALA A 362 24.15 10.34 3.22
C ALA A 362 24.12 11.54 4.19
N LEU A 363 23.36 11.43 5.29
CA LEU A 363 23.33 12.43 6.36
C LEU A 363 24.68 12.62 7.05
N LEU A 364 25.36 11.50 7.35
CA LEU A 364 26.71 11.58 7.87
C LEU A 364 27.58 12.28 6.83
N ASP A 365 27.70 11.76 5.61
CA ASP A 365 28.54 12.34 4.54
C ASP A 365 28.31 13.85 4.35
N TRP A 366 27.05 14.29 4.31
CA TRP A 366 26.68 15.70 4.30
C TRP A 366 27.29 16.48 5.48
N ALA A 367 27.19 15.96 6.71
CA ALA A 367 27.81 16.56 7.88
C ALA A 367 29.36 16.58 7.82
N SER A 368 30.02 15.60 7.16
CA SER A 368 31.49 15.67 6.91
C SER A 368 31.84 16.82 6.01
N THR A 369 31.14 16.93 4.89
CA THR A 369 31.41 17.97 3.90
C THR A 369 31.18 19.34 4.50
N ARG A 370 30.14 19.48 5.34
CA ARG A 370 29.90 20.68 6.13
C ARG A 370 31.03 20.97 7.12
N ALA A 371 31.55 19.96 7.83
CA ALA A 371 32.68 20.13 8.74
C ALA A 371 33.92 20.65 8.00
N GLU A 372 34.24 20.07 6.85
CA GLU A 372 35.37 20.49 6.00
C GLU A 372 35.19 21.92 5.48
N ALA A 373 33.99 22.26 5.00
CA ALA A 373 33.67 23.61 4.53
C ALA A 373 33.79 24.67 5.64
N GLN A 374 33.59 24.28 6.90
CA GLN A 374 33.80 25.14 8.08
C GLN A 374 35.25 25.10 8.61
N GLY A 375 36.18 24.49 7.88
CA GLY A 375 37.58 24.37 8.27
C GLY A 375 37.82 23.44 9.46
N LYS A 376 36.85 22.58 9.79
CA LYS A 376 37.00 21.61 10.88
C LYS A 376 37.86 20.44 10.47
N ARG A 377 38.59 19.89 11.43
CA ARG A 377 39.44 18.71 11.24
C ARG A 377 38.62 17.42 11.38
N TRP A 378 37.65 17.42 12.29
CA TRP A 378 36.90 16.22 12.64
C TRP A 378 35.38 16.41 12.53
N LEU A 379 34.68 15.32 12.21
CA LEU A 379 33.29 15.13 12.54
C LEU A 379 33.20 14.13 13.68
N ARG A 380 32.55 14.50 14.77
CA ARG A 380 32.43 13.73 16.01
C ARG A 380 30.99 13.43 16.34
N LEU A 381 30.75 12.33 17.06
CA LEU A 381 29.43 11.98 17.59
C LEU A 381 29.56 11.09 18.82
N ASP A 382 28.56 11.13 19.69
CA ASP A 382 28.38 10.18 20.77
C ASP A 382 27.20 9.23 20.47
N ALA A 383 27.44 7.93 20.67
CA ALA A 383 26.46 6.88 20.44
C ALA A 383 26.11 6.15 21.74
N TRP A 384 24.95 5.49 21.71
CA TRP A 384 24.48 4.66 22.82
C TRP A 384 25.42 3.49 23.10
N ARG A 385 25.92 3.40 24.33
CA ARG A 385 27.06 2.52 24.68
C ARG A 385 26.77 1.03 24.52
N THR A 386 25.54 0.63 24.78
CA THR A 386 25.11 -0.78 24.79
C THR A 386 24.46 -1.23 23.48
N ASN A 387 24.21 -0.32 22.54
CA ASN A 387 23.58 -0.66 21.26
C ASN A 387 24.63 -1.11 20.24
N GLN A 388 25.00 -2.39 20.30
CA GLN A 388 26.06 -2.96 19.45
C GLN A 388 25.80 -2.75 17.95
N GLY A 389 24.54 -2.86 17.52
CA GLY A 389 24.15 -2.60 16.12
C GLY A 389 24.41 -1.17 15.68
N LEU A 390 24.20 -0.18 16.56
CA LEU A 390 24.52 1.23 16.30
C LEU A 390 26.03 1.48 16.27
N LEU A 391 26.80 0.83 17.14
CA LEU A 391 28.26 0.94 17.14
C LEU A 391 28.85 0.40 15.83
N ASP A 392 28.39 -0.77 15.39
CA ASP A 392 28.84 -1.39 14.15
C ASP A 392 28.36 -0.59 12.92
N TYR A 393 27.18 0.02 12.99
CA TYR A 393 26.68 0.95 11.98
C TYR A 393 27.64 2.11 11.74
N TYR A 394 28.16 2.75 12.79
CA TYR A 394 29.09 3.87 12.66
C TYR A 394 30.48 3.43 12.19
N ARG A 395 31.00 2.31 12.70
CA ARG A 395 32.29 1.74 12.24
C ARG A 395 32.27 1.43 10.75
N ALA A 396 31.21 0.80 10.26
CA ALA A 396 31.03 0.50 8.84
C ALA A 396 30.96 1.75 7.96
N ARG A 397 30.71 2.93 8.56
CA ARG A 397 30.60 4.23 7.89
C ARG A 397 31.84 5.11 8.08
N GLY A 398 32.96 4.50 8.47
CA GLY A 398 34.26 5.17 8.55
C GLY A 398 34.41 6.07 9.76
N CYS A 399 33.56 5.90 10.78
CA CYS A 399 33.74 6.51 12.08
C CYS A 399 34.56 5.58 12.98
N ASP A 400 35.72 6.07 13.42
CA ASP A 400 36.61 5.37 14.32
C ASP A 400 36.17 5.59 15.77
N LEU A 401 36.11 4.52 16.56
CA LEU A 401 35.80 4.60 17.99
C LEU A 401 37.01 5.16 18.73
N VAL A 402 36.87 6.35 19.33
CA VAL A 402 37.91 7.00 20.12
C VAL A 402 38.01 6.32 21.49
N ARG A 403 36.89 6.26 22.22
CA ARG A 403 36.76 5.60 23.52
C ARG A 403 35.30 5.44 23.92
N THR A 404 35.06 4.73 25.01
CA THR A 404 33.76 4.70 25.69
C THR A 404 33.90 5.34 27.06
N VAL A 405 33.05 6.34 27.34
CA VAL A 405 32.98 7.06 28.62
C VAL A 405 31.69 6.72 29.36
N THR A 406 31.67 6.87 30.67
CA THR A 406 30.46 6.73 31.47
C THR A 406 30.21 8.05 32.20
N ALA A 407 29.04 8.65 31.99
CA ALA A 407 28.58 9.80 32.74
C ALA A 407 27.31 9.45 33.52
N GLU A 408 27.16 10.01 34.71
CA GLU A 408 26.06 9.71 35.62
C GLU A 408 24.70 10.07 34.97
N GLY A 409 23.76 9.12 34.97
CA GLY A 409 22.44 9.32 34.34
C GLY A 409 22.46 9.40 32.80
N ARG A 410 23.61 9.21 32.14
CA ARG A 410 23.74 9.25 30.67
C ARG A 410 24.05 7.87 30.11
N GLN A 411 23.22 7.38 29.21
CA GLN A 411 23.42 6.09 28.55
C GLN A 411 24.24 6.20 27.25
N SER A 412 24.31 7.38 26.64
CA SER A 412 25.29 7.69 25.59
C SER A 412 26.71 7.73 26.14
N GLY A 413 27.71 7.63 25.26
CA GLY A 413 29.12 7.75 25.62
C GLY A 413 30.08 6.85 24.84
N ALA A 414 29.66 6.18 23.77
CA ALA A 414 30.58 5.61 22.80
C ALA A 414 30.97 6.71 21.80
N LEU A 415 32.19 7.23 21.91
CA LEU A 415 32.63 8.43 21.20
C LEU A 415 33.31 8.06 19.91
N PHE A 416 32.77 8.55 18.81
CA PHE A 416 33.27 8.30 17.47
C PHE A 416 33.78 9.58 16.83
N GLN A 417 34.76 9.41 15.95
CA GLN A 417 35.23 10.49 15.10
C GLN A 417 35.51 9.99 13.69
N ARG A 418 35.44 10.89 12.71
CA ARG A 418 36.00 10.68 11.38
C ARG A 418 36.61 11.97 10.85
N PRO A 419 37.63 11.90 9.96
CA PRO A 419 38.17 13.08 9.32
C PRO A 419 37.05 13.86 8.60
N ALA A 420 37.03 15.19 8.77
CA ALA A 420 36.15 16.04 7.99
C ALA A 420 36.41 15.87 6.48
N GLY A 421 35.39 16.01 5.65
CA GLY A 421 35.47 15.77 4.21
C GLY A 421 35.47 14.30 3.78
N ARG A 422 35.72 13.36 4.70
CA ARG A 422 35.62 11.92 4.40
C ARG A 422 34.16 11.54 4.17
N THR A 423 33.86 11.04 2.97
CA THR A 423 32.55 10.54 2.57
C THR A 423 32.64 9.10 2.08
N ARG A 424 31.54 8.35 2.18
CA ARG A 424 31.38 7.02 1.58
C ARG A 424 30.83 7.09 0.17
N GLY A 425 30.00 8.10 -0.14
CA GLY A 425 29.34 8.23 -1.43
C GLY A 425 28.27 7.16 -1.67
N VAL A 426 27.62 6.67 -0.61
CA VAL A 426 26.52 5.69 -0.68
C VAL A 426 25.23 6.29 -0.14
N GLY A 427 24.11 5.96 -0.78
CA GLY A 427 22.78 6.50 -0.45
C GLY A 427 22.34 7.63 -1.38
N PRO A 428 21.18 8.24 -1.12
CA PRO A 428 20.63 9.32 -1.94
C PRO A 428 21.48 10.59 -1.85
N LEU A 429 21.43 11.40 -2.91
CA LEU A 429 22.03 12.73 -2.90
C LEU A 429 21.14 13.68 -2.09
N LEU A 430 21.76 14.41 -1.15
CA LEU A 430 21.12 15.47 -0.38
C LEU A 430 21.47 16.82 -1.01
N LYS A 431 20.49 17.49 -1.62
CA LYS A 431 20.65 18.85 -2.13
C LYS A 431 20.34 19.85 -1.02
N GLU A 432 21.28 20.73 -0.70
CA GLU A 432 20.96 21.85 0.19
C GLU A 432 19.98 22.80 -0.50
N ALA A 433 18.91 23.16 0.19
CA ALA A 433 18.00 24.19 -0.30
C ALA A 433 18.74 25.54 -0.34
N THR A 434 19.11 26.01 -1.53
CA THR A 434 19.72 27.33 -1.72
C THR A 434 18.62 28.40 -1.72
N GLY A 435 18.38 29.06 -0.58
CA GLY A 435 17.53 30.26 -0.55
C GLY A 435 16.90 30.54 0.82
N GLU A 436 16.94 31.81 1.22
CA GLU A 436 16.29 32.39 2.41
C GLU A 436 14.84 31.92 2.60
N PRO A 437 14.32 31.89 3.84
CA PRO A 437 12.94 31.52 4.11
C PRO A 437 12.01 32.43 3.30
N THR A 438 11.39 31.87 2.26
CA THR A 438 10.32 32.54 1.55
C THR A 438 9.18 32.72 2.54
N ALA A 439 8.94 33.98 2.91
CA ALA A 439 7.71 34.35 3.59
C ALA A 439 6.53 33.83 2.75
N PRO A 440 5.50 33.22 3.37
CA PRO A 440 4.32 32.83 2.62
C PRO A 440 3.69 34.09 2.03
N ASP A 441 3.44 34.06 0.72
CA ASP A 441 2.58 35.04 0.06
C ASP A 441 1.20 34.96 0.74
N ASP A 442 0.81 36.04 1.44
CA ASP A 442 -0.58 36.28 1.80
C ASP A 442 -1.38 36.51 0.51
N LYS A 443 -2.12 35.48 0.07
CA LYS A 443 -3.29 35.62 -0.80
C LYS A 443 -4.39 34.65 -0.44
#